data_AF-A0A525HD99-F1
#
_entry.id   AF-A0A525HD99-F1
#
_cell.length_a   1.000
_cell.length_b   1.000
_cell.length_c   1.000
_cell.angle_alpha   90.00
_cell.angle_beta   90.00
_cell.angle_gamma   90.00
#
_symmetry.space_group_name_H-M   'P 1'
#
loop_
_entity.id
_entity.type
_entity.pdbx_description
1 polymer ?
#
loop_
_entity_poly.entity_id
_entity_poly.type
_entity_poly.pdbx_seq_one_letter_code
_entity_poly.pdbx_strand_id
1 'polypeptide(L)'
;MTEKDGNISKRATDPDDVKPELDDAWFEEADAFVGAKLVRRGRPKSDNPKQPVSLRLDRDVVDWFKRGGDGWQTRINDELRKVAGI
;
A
#
# COMPACT_ATOMS: atom_id res chain seq x y z
N MET A 1 49.01 30.13 -1.19
CA MET A 1 48.38 30.35 0.12
C MET A 1 47.24 29.36 0.24
N THR A 2 47.42 28.29 1.01
CA THR A 2 46.40 27.26 1.25
C THR A 2 45.58 27.67 2.47
N GLU A 3 44.34 28.10 2.27
CA GLU A 3 43.41 28.40 3.37
C GLU A 3 42.82 27.09 3.89
N LYS A 4 43.08 26.83 5.18
CA LYS A 4 42.72 25.60 5.90
C LYS A 4 41.23 25.58 6.25
N ASP A 5 40.66 24.39 6.14
CA ASP A 5 39.30 24.00 6.49
C ASP A 5 38.77 24.60 7.80
N GLY A 6 37.61 25.24 7.69
CA GLY A 6 36.82 25.74 8.82
C GLY A 6 36.14 24.60 9.58
N ASN A 7 36.83 24.11 10.61
CA ASN A 7 36.29 23.64 11.90
C ASN A 7 34.88 23.00 11.90
N ILE A 8 34.82 21.70 11.64
CA ILE A 8 33.65 20.82 11.88
C ILE A 8 33.60 20.34 13.34
N SER A 9 33.36 21.26 14.28
CA SER A 9 33.03 20.87 15.66
C SER A 9 31.88 21.70 16.21
N LYS A 10 30.68 21.43 15.69
CA LYS A 10 29.44 21.76 16.41
C LYS A 10 29.10 20.56 17.29
N ARG A 11 29.33 20.69 18.60
CA ARG A 11 28.75 19.77 19.59
C ARG A 11 27.30 20.20 19.81
N ALA A 12 26.37 19.25 19.66
CA ALA A 12 24.98 19.36 20.09
C ALA A 12 24.94 19.95 21.51
N THR A 13 24.28 21.10 21.69
CA THR A 13 24.19 21.78 22.99
C THR A 13 22.74 21.82 23.50
N ASP A 14 21.76 21.55 22.64
CA ASP A 14 20.36 21.48 23.00
C ASP A 14 19.96 20.02 23.39
N PRO A 15 19.17 19.79 24.45
CA PRO A 15 18.59 18.47 24.73
C PRO A 15 17.79 17.88 23.56
N ASP A 16 17.24 18.71 22.66
CA ASP A 16 16.61 18.25 21.42
C ASP A 16 17.62 17.88 20.30
N ASP A 17 18.90 18.29 20.42
CA ASP A 17 19.99 17.88 19.51
C ASP A 17 20.52 16.47 19.83
N VAL A 18 20.12 15.88 20.96
CA VAL A 18 20.47 14.49 21.31
C VAL A 18 19.63 13.56 20.45
N LYS A 19 20.23 13.09 19.35
CA LYS A 19 19.61 12.09 18.49
C LYS A 19 19.27 10.84 19.32
N PRO A 20 18.03 10.33 19.24
CA PRO A 20 17.68 9.06 19.86
C PRO A 20 18.62 7.95 19.39
N GLU A 21 18.90 7.01 20.29
CA GLU A 21 19.58 5.77 19.92
C GLU A 21 18.68 5.01 18.92
N LEU A 22 19.26 4.56 17.81
CA LEU A 22 18.56 3.84 16.75
C LEU A 22 18.41 2.36 17.14
N ASP A 23 17.67 2.10 18.21
CA ASP A 23 17.37 0.75 18.70
C ASP A 23 16.15 0.14 17.97
N ASP A 24 15.90 -1.15 18.22
CA ASP A 24 14.79 -1.87 17.59
C ASP A 24 13.43 -1.23 17.90
N ALA A 25 13.27 -0.65 19.11
CA ALA A 25 12.05 0.04 19.51
C ALA A 25 11.81 1.31 18.68
N TRP A 26 12.87 2.06 18.39
CA TRP A 26 12.83 3.20 17.49
C TRP A 26 12.42 2.78 16.06
N PHE A 27 12.98 1.68 15.55
CA PHE A 27 12.64 1.18 14.20
C PHE A 27 11.20 0.66 14.09
N GLU A 28 10.61 0.13 15.16
CA GLU A 28 9.21 -0.33 15.16
C GLU A 28 8.22 0.83 14.98
N GLU A 29 8.51 2.01 15.54
CA GLU A 29 7.68 3.20 15.41
C GLU A 29 8.05 4.06 14.19
N ALA A 30 9.20 3.81 13.57
CA ALA A 30 9.69 4.59 12.45
C ALA A 30 8.85 4.38 11.17
N ASP A 31 8.47 5.50 10.57
CA ASP A 31 7.91 5.55 9.23
C ASP A 31 8.99 5.22 8.18
N ALA A 32 8.74 4.21 7.34
CA ALA A 32 9.66 3.86 6.26
C ALA A 32 9.43 4.77 5.03
N PHE A 33 10.47 5.48 4.57
CA PHE A 33 10.41 6.32 3.37
C PHE A 33 11.29 5.78 2.24
N VAL A 34 10.82 5.90 1.00
CA VAL A 34 11.64 5.77 -0.22
C VAL A 34 11.65 7.13 -0.90
N GLY A 35 12.80 7.84 -0.82
CA GLY A 35 12.88 9.25 -1.18
C GLY A 35 11.96 10.10 -0.29
N ALA A 36 11.09 10.92 -0.89
CA ALA A 36 10.11 11.73 -0.17
C ALA A 36 8.76 10.99 0.10
N LYS A 37 8.65 9.70 -0.24
CA LYS A 37 7.37 8.97 -0.21
C LYS A 37 7.32 7.97 0.95
N LEU A 38 6.31 8.12 1.81
CA LEU A 38 6.00 7.17 2.88
C LEU A 38 5.56 5.82 2.30
N VAL A 39 6.27 4.75 2.68
CA VAL A 39 5.94 3.36 2.34
C VAL A 39 4.88 2.87 3.32
N ARG A 40 3.62 2.98 2.90
CA ARG A 40 2.50 2.43 3.69
C ARG A 40 2.56 0.90 3.67
N ARG A 41 2.59 0.28 4.86
CA ARG A 41 2.45 -1.16 5.04
C ARG A 41 1.10 -1.63 4.45
N GLY A 42 1.10 -2.63 3.56
CA GLY A 42 -0.11 -3.20 2.94
C GLY A 42 0.12 -3.84 1.57
N ARG A 43 -0.90 -4.55 1.03
CA ARG A 43 -0.86 -5.08 -0.34
C ARG A 43 -0.75 -3.90 -1.32
N PRO A 44 0.20 -3.92 -2.28
CA PRO A 44 0.29 -2.87 -3.28
C PRO A 44 -1.04 -2.69 -4.01
N LYS A 45 -1.40 -1.43 -4.29
CA LYS A 45 -2.62 -1.09 -5.03
C LYS A 45 -2.53 -1.74 -6.41
N SER A 46 -3.55 -2.51 -6.80
CA SER A 46 -3.63 -3.10 -8.14
C SER A 46 -3.72 -1.99 -9.18
N ASP A 47 -2.96 -2.12 -10.28
CA ASP A 47 -3.01 -1.19 -11.41
C ASP A 47 -4.38 -1.23 -12.12
N ASN A 48 -5.06 -2.37 -12.08
CA ASN A 48 -6.40 -2.54 -12.62
C ASN A 48 -7.34 -3.16 -11.56
N PRO A 49 -7.92 -2.34 -10.67
CA PRO A 49 -8.88 -2.82 -9.67
C PRO A 49 -10.24 -3.14 -10.32
N LYS A 50 -10.99 -4.09 -9.74
CA LYS A 50 -12.39 -4.32 -10.12
C LYS A 50 -13.19 -3.05 -9.83
N GLN A 51 -13.95 -2.58 -10.82
CA GLN A 51 -14.83 -1.42 -10.63
C GLN A 51 -16.12 -1.84 -9.93
N PRO A 52 -16.47 -1.26 -8.77
CA PRO A 52 -17.77 -1.49 -8.16
C PRO A 52 -18.85 -0.83 -9.03
N VAL A 53 -19.81 -1.63 -9.49
CA VAL A 53 -20.95 -1.16 -10.29
C VAL A 53 -22.26 -1.64 -9.66
N SER A 54 -23.32 -0.84 -9.79
CA SER A 54 -24.68 -1.25 -9.44
C SER A 54 -25.38 -1.77 -10.68
N LEU A 55 -25.56 -3.09 -10.78
CA LEU A 55 -26.23 -3.76 -11.90
C LEU A 55 -27.35 -4.64 -11.35
N ARG A 56 -28.50 -4.65 -12.04
CA ARG A 56 -29.58 -5.60 -11.78
C ARG A 56 -29.45 -6.78 -12.72
N LEU A 57 -29.49 -7.98 -12.14
CA LEU A 57 -29.47 -9.25 -12.85
C LEU A 57 -30.74 -10.01 -12.51
N ASP A 58 -31.15 -10.91 -13.40
CA ASP A 58 -32.28 -11.78 -13.13
C ASP A 58 -32.00 -12.68 -11.92
N ARG A 59 -33.08 -12.96 -11.17
CA ARG A 59 -32.99 -13.66 -9.88
C ARG A 59 -32.47 -15.09 -10.04
N ASP A 60 -32.92 -15.78 -11.08
CA ASP A 60 -32.51 -17.14 -11.41
C ASP A 60 -31.01 -17.24 -11.72
N VAL A 61 -30.45 -16.26 -12.42
CA VAL A 61 -29.01 -16.14 -12.69
C VAL A 61 -28.25 -16.03 -11.37
N VAL A 62 -28.65 -15.10 -10.50
CA VAL A 62 -27.97 -14.90 -9.20
C VAL A 62 -28.08 -16.16 -8.33
N ASP A 63 -29.26 -16.78 -8.29
CA ASP A 63 -29.50 -18.00 -7.52
C ASP A 63 -28.66 -19.17 -8.05
N TRP A 64 -28.50 -19.31 -9.38
CA TRP A 64 -27.65 -20.32 -9.99
C TRP A 64 -26.19 -20.20 -9.54
N PHE A 65 -25.61 -18.99 -9.61
CA PHE A 65 -24.22 -18.79 -9.20
C PHE A 65 -24.03 -18.94 -7.69
N LYS A 66 -24.99 -18.48 -6.87
CA LYS A 66 -24.94 -18.61 -5.40
C LYS A 66 -24.98 -20.04 -4.91
N ARG A 67 -25.62 -20.97 -5.64
CA ARG A 67 -25.61 -22.41 -5.29
C ARG A 67 -24.20 -23.00 -5.22
N GLY A 68 -23.25 -22.42 -5.95
CA GLY A 68 -21.84 -22.79 -5.90
C GLY A 68 -21.08 -22.25 -4.68
N GLY A 69 -21.75 -21.59 -3.74
CA GLY A 69 -21.16 -21.07 -2.51
C GLY A 69 -20.22 -19.88 -2.74
N ASP A 70 -19.20 -19.78 -1.88
CA ASP A 70 -18.23 -18.69 -1.90
C ASP A 70 -17.56 -18.53 -3.27
N GLY A 71 -17.26 -17.28 -3.62
CA GLY A 71 -16.67 -16.94 -4.92
C GLY A 71 -17.65 -16.87 -6.09
N TRP A 72 -18.96 -16.98 -5.87
CA TRP A 72 -19.96 -16.86 -6.94
C TRP A 72 -19.87 -15.56 -7.75
N GLN A 73 -19.50 -14.44 -7.10
CA GLN A 73 -19.28 -13.15 -7.77
C GLN A 73 -18.06 -13.17 -8.72
N THR A 74 -17.03 -13.95 -8.38
CA THR A 74 -15.89 -14.14 -9.27
C THR A 74 -16.30 -14.98 -10.47
N ARG A 75 -17.03 -16.08 -10.26
CA ARG A 75 -17.51 -16.95 -11.34
C ARG A 75 -18.40 -16.21 -12.35
N ILE A 76 -19.35 -15.41 -11.87
CA ILE A 76 -20.22 -14.64 -12.79
C ILE A 76 -19.41 -13.61 -13.58
N ASN A 77 -18.43 -12.95 -12.94
CA ASN A 77 -17.53 -12.04 -13.63
C ASN A 77 -16.71 -12.76 -14.71
N ASP A 78 -16.23 -13.98 -14.43
CA ASP A 78 -15.46 -14.77 -15.40
C ASP A 78 -16.32 -15.18 -16.61
N GLU A 79 -17.60 -15.53 -16.41
CA GLU A 79 -18.52 -15.80 -17.53
C GLU A 79 -18.80 -14.54 -18.36
N LEU A 80 -18.98 -13.38 -17.71
CA LEU A 80 -19.15 -12.11 -18.43
C LEU A 80 -17.91 -11.78 -19.28
N ARG A 81 -16.71 -12.07 -18.77
CA ARG A 81 -15.46 -11.90 -19.50
C ARG A 81 -15.35 -12.81 -20.72
N LYS A 82 -15.71 -14.09 -20.56
CA LYS A 82 -15.74 -15.05 -21.68
C LYS A 82 -16.68 -14.59 -22.79
N VAL A 83 -17.87 -14.10 -22.46
CA VAL A 83 -18.85 -13.60 -23.44
C VAL A 83 -18.36 -12.32 -24.12
N ALA A 84 -17.70 -11.43 -23.36
CA ALA A 84 -17.12 -10.19 -23.90
C ALA A 84 -15.79 -10.40 -24.67
N GLY A 85 -15.16 -11.57 -24.55
CA GLY A 85 -13.89 -11.88 -25.19
C GLY A 85 -12.67 -11.20 -24.55
N ILE A 86 -12.69 -10.96 -23.23
CA ILE A 86 -11.65 -10.23 -22.48
C ILE A 86 -11.06 -11.01 -21.31
#